data_AF-W1U5J4-F1
#
_entry.id   AF-W1U5J4-F1
#
_cell.length_a   1.000
_cell.length_b   1.000
_cell.length_c   1.000
_cell.angle_alpha   90.00
_cell.angle_beta   90.00
_cell.angle_gamma   90.00
#
_symmetry.space_group_name_H-M   'P 1'
#
loop_
_entity.id
_entity.type
_entity.pdbx_description
1 polymer ?
#
loop_
_entity_poly.entity_id
_entity_poly.type
_entity_poly.pdbx_seq_one_letter_code
_entity_poly.pdbx_strand_id
1 'polypeptide(L)'
;TEAKPGTKIEEVDVPVTVTYKDKSTDSVTAKFKLDTDGDGIPDVTDDDDDNDGVKDTDETTDGTNTKDPNSIASKITPIDDQTGVVGKEITPVTVTVEKIPTDGSVKVEGLPDGVSYDPATKQITGTPTTEGVSKVTVTVLGKDGNPVKGADGKPVTETFTFTVTKAPTQAEENTPTPKEQTVNVGETPDPKKSI
;
A
#
# COMPACT_ATOMS: atom_id res chain seq x y z
N THR A 1 -26.89 29.60 10.91
CA THR A 1 -27.31 29.20 9.54
C THR A 1 -26.61 27.90 9.26
N GLU A 2 -27.34 26.80 9.05
CA GLU A 2 -26.71 25.53 8.65
C GLU A 2 -25.99 25.74 7.31
N ALA A 3 -24.72 25.34 7.25
CA ALA A 3 -23.95 25.40 6.02
C ALA A 3 -24.58 24.48 4.97
N LYS A 4 -24.79 25.00 3.76
CA LYS A 4 -25.28 24.20 2.64
C LYS A 4 -24.24 23.11 2.29
N PRO A 5 -24.67 21.88 1.97
CA PRO A 5 -23.78 20.85 1.43
C PRO A 5 -22.99 21.40 0.22
N GLY A 6 -21.66 21.31 0.26
CA GLY A 6 -20.77 21.77 -0.81
C GLY A 6 -20.26 23.22 -0.69
N THR A 7 -20.50 23.91 0.43
CA THR A 7 -19.81 25.19 0.72
C THR A 7 -18.56 24.86 1.52
N LYS A 8 -17.36 25.19 1.00
CA LYS A 8 -16.12 25.25 1.81
C LYS A 8 -16.32 26.37 2.83
N ILE A 9 -16.81 26.01 4.01
CA ILE A 9 -17.04 26.92 5.12
C ILE A 9 -15.70 27.07 5.83
N GLU A 10 -15.12 28.26 5.80
CA GLU A 10 -13.84 28.56 6.46
C GLU A 10 -14.01 29.48 7.68
N GLU A 11 -15.20 30.05 7.85
CA GLU A 11 -15.56 30.92 8.96
C GLU A 11 -16.98 30.59 9.43
N VAL A 12 -17.16 30.47 10.75
CA VAL A 12 -18.44 30.18 11.41
C VAL A 12 -18.81 31.34 12.33
N ASP A 13 -20.00 31.90 12.09
CA ASP A 13 -20.62 32.90 12.96
C ASP A 13 -21.39 32.21 14.10
N VAL A 14 -20.93 32.42 15.33
CA VAL A 14 -21.55 31.88 16.54
C VAL A 14 -22.21 33.01 17.32
N PRO A 15 -23.56 33.00 17.46
CA PRO A 15 -24.24 34.00 18.27
C PRO A 15 -23.99 33.77 19.76
N VAL A 16 -23.60 34.82 20.46
CA VAL A 16 -23.39 34.86 21.90
C VAL A 16 -24.44 35.77 22.51
N THR A 17 -25.32 35.22 23.34
CA THR A 17 -26.32 35.99 24.07
C THR A 17 -25.95 36.05 25.56
N VAL A 18 -25.80 37.27 26.07
CA VAL A 18 -25.63 37.52 27.50
C VAL A 18 -26.99 37.82 28.10
N THR A 19 -27.36 37.11 29.16
CA THR A 19 -28.60 37.37 29.91
C THR A 19 -28.27 37.99 31.26
N TYR A 20 -28.85 39.14 31.56
CA TYR A 20 -28.65 39.86 32.81
C TYR A 20 -29.65 39.40 33.88
N LYS A 21 -29.42 39.78 35.15
CA LYS A 21 -30.28 39.40 36.28
C LYS A 21 -31.73 39.88 36.13
N ASP A 22 -31.94 40.98 35.41
CA ASP A 22 -33.28 41.54 35.12
C ASP A 22 -33.97 40.86 33.93
N LYS A 23 -33.37 39.82 33.35
CA LYS A 23 -33.80 39.07 32.16
C LYS A 23 -33.69 39.85 30.84
N SER A 24 -33.09 41.04 30.84
CA SER A 24 -32.68 41.67 29.58
C SER A 24 -31.55 40.87 28.94
N THR A 25 -31.40 41.02 27.62
CA THR A 25 -30.37 40.31 26.85
C THR A 25 -29.60 41.27 25.97
N ASP A 26 -28.30 41.04 25.86
CA ASP A 26 -27.45 41.59 24.81
C ASP A 26 -26.94 40.45 23.92
N SER A 27 -26.71 40.71 22.63
CA SER A 27 -26.24 39.68 21.70
C SER A 27 -25.16 40.21 20.79
N VAL A 28 -24.10 39.42 20.65
CA VAL A 28 -22.98 39.67 19.75
C VAL A 28 -22.71 38.41 18.94
N THR A 29 -22.16 38.55 17.73
CA THR A 29 -21.68 37.42 16.94
C THR A 29 -20.18 37.29 17.12
N ALA A 30 -19.72 36.11 17.53
CA ALA A 30 -18.32 35.73 17.53
C ALA A 30 -17.99 34.99 16.22
N LYS A 31 -16.87 35.34 15.58
CA LYS A 31 -16.37 34.71 14.36
C LYS A 31 -15.29 33.70 14.72
N PHE A 32 -15.45 32.47 14.28
CA PHE A 32 -14.46 31.40 14.42
C PHE A 32 -13.98 31.00 13.04
N LYS A 33 -12.66 30.92 12.87
CA LYS A 33 -12.09 30.29 11.69
C LYS A 33 -11.93 28.80 11.96
N LEU A 34 -12.11 27.97 10.95
CA LEU A 34 -11.81 26.54 11.08
C LEU A 34 -10.29 26.32 11.13
N ASP A 35 -9.93 25.21 11.76
CA ASP A 35 -8.60 24.69 12.03
C ASP A 35 -8.77 23.17 12.01
N THR A 36 -8.52 22.58 10.83
CA THR A 36 -8.91 21.21 10.49
C THR A 36 -8.03 20.18 11.19
N ASP A 37 -6.73 20.42 11.31
CA ASP A 37 -5.78 19.55 11.98
C ASP A 37 -5.59 19.87 13.48
N GLY A 38 -5.99 21.08 13.92
CA GLY A 38 -5.93 21.54 15.30
C GLY A 38 -4.56 22.07 15.73
N ASP A 39 -3.70 22.49 14.80
CA ASP A 39 -2.36 23.01 15.10
C ASP A 39 -2.36 24.49 15.55
N GLY A 40 -3.50 25.17 15.43
CA GLY A 40 -3.71 26.56 15.80
C GLY A 40 -3.51 27.57 14.66
N ILE A 41 -3.23 27.10 13.45
CA ILE A 41 -3.23 27.88 12.21
C ILE A 41 -4.60 27.69 11.54
N PRO A 42 -5.34 28.78 11.28
CA PRO A 42 -6.62 28.63 10.61
C PRO A 42 -6.48 28.20 9.15
N ASP A 43 -7.35 27.31 8.66
CA ASP A 43 -7.36 26.74 7.30
C ASP A 43 -7.12 27.80 6.20
N VAL A 44 -7.76 28.97 6.32
CA VAL A 44 -7.60 30.09 5.35
C VAL A 44 -6.18 30.63 5.19
N THR A 45 -5.29 30.28 6.10
CA THR A 45 -3.90 30.71 6.20
C THR A 45 -2.93 29.54 6.41
N ASP A 46 -3.45 28.32 6.43
CA ASP A 46 -2.67 27.11 6.43
C ASP A 46 -2.36 26.70 4.98
N ASP A 47 -1.19 26.13 4.76
CA ASP A 47 -0.77 25.60 3.46
C ASP A 47 -1.01 24.08 3.35
N ASP A 48 -1.35 23.41 4.47
CA ASP A 48 -1.57 21.96 4.63
C ASP A 48 -2.66 21.74 5.70
N ASP A 49 -3.91 21.94 5.31
CA ASP A 49 -5.10 22.01 6.18
C ASP A 49 -5.31 20.75 7.07
N ASP A 50 -4.85 19.58 6.64
CA ASP A 50 -4.98 18.32 7.39
C ASP A 50 -3.66 17.70 7.86
N ASN A 51 -2.54 18.37 7.55
CA ASN A 51 -1.18 18.08 8.00
C ASN A 51 -0.75 16.65 7.69
N ASP A 52 -1.19 16.15 6.54
CA ASP A 52 -0.78 14.88 5.99
C ASP A 52 0.56 14.97 5.22
N GLY A 53 1.17 16.16 5.19
CA GLY A 53 2.46 16.41 4.53
C GLY A 53 2.35 16.63 3.03
N VAL A 54 1.13 16.69 2.47
CA VAL A 54 0.85 17.10 1.10
C VAL A 54 0.15 18.45 1.15
N LYS A 55 0.69 19.44 0.42
CA LYS A 55 0.11 20.78 0.44
C LYS A 55 -1.26 20.83 -0.22
N ASP A 56 -2.09 21.73 0.28
CA ASP A 56 -3.39 22.11 -0.28
C ASP A 56 -3.35 22.37 -1.78
N THR A 57 -2.29 23.04 -2.25
CA THR A 57 -2.10 23.36 -3.67
C THR A 57 -1.88 22.12 -4.52
N ASP A 58 -1.14 21.14 -3.99
CA ASP A 58 -0.82 19.90 -4.69
C ASP A 58 -2.04 18.98 -4.71
N GLU A 59 -2.75 18.87 -3.60
CA GLU A 59 -4.00 18.11 -3.50
C GLU A 59 -5.12 18.70 -4.35
N THR A 60 -5.29 20.02 -4.35
CA THR A 60 -6.25 20.69 -5.22
C THR A 60 -5.92 20.43 -6.69
N THR A 61 -4.64 20.41 -7.04
CA THR A 61 -4.19 20.09 -8.41
C THR A 61 -4.47 18.63 -8.76
N ASP A 62 -4.26 17.73 -7.81
CA ASP A 62 -4.48 16.30 -7.98
C ASP A 62 -5.95 15.89 -7.85
N GLY A 63 -6.82 16.80 -7.41
CA GLY A 63 -8.25 16.56 -7.24
C GLY A 63 -8.60 15.79 -5.98
N THR A 64 -7.78 15.89 -4.94
CA THR A 64 -8.05 15.31 -3.62
C THR A 64 -8.58 16.35 -2.63
N ASN A 65 -8.89 15.91 -1.40
CA ASN A 65 -9.55 16.72 -0.40
C ASN A 65 -8.56 17.22 0.65
N THR A 66 -8.30 18.52 0.63
CA THR A 66 -7.36 19.22 1.54
C THR A 66 -7.68 19.13 3.03
N LYS A 67 -8.79 18.49 3.40
CA LYS A 67 -9.27 18.41 4.79
C LYS A 67 -9.45 16.97 5.27
N ASP A 68 -8.95 16.01 4.52
CA ASP A 68 -9.03 14.60 4.85
C ASP A 68 -7.65 13.96 4.67
N PRO A 69 -6.92 13.68 5.76
CA PRO A 69 -5.53 13.22 5.71
C PRO A 69 -5.38 11.80 5.13
N ASN A 70 -6.50 11.17 4.75
CA ASN A 70 -6.55 9.92 4.01
C ASN A 70 -6.96 10.12 2.55
N SER A 71 -6.91 11.35 2.02
CA SER A 71 -7.30 11.68 0.66
C SER A 71 -6.10 12.22 -0.10
N ILE A 72 -5.18 11.36 -0.51
CA ILE A 72 -3.96 11.75 -1.23
C ILE A 72 -3.91 11.02 -2.57
N ALA A 73 -3.41 11.69 -3.61
CA ALA A 73 -3.11 11.06 -4.89
C ALA A 73 -1.82 10.22 -4.83
N SER A 74 -1.73 9.34 -3.83
CA SER A 74 -0.66 8.36 -3.70
C SER A 74 -0.68 7.42 -4.90
N LYS A 75 0.50 6.94 -5.27
CA LYS A 75 0.62 6.02 -6.40
C LYS A 75 1.61 4.91 -6.09
N ILE A 76 1.14 3.67 -6.23
CA ILE A 76 2.01 2.50 -6.17
C ILE A 76 2.52 2.25 -7.59
N THR A 77 3.84 2.10 -7.74
CA THR A 77 4.41 1.68 -9.02
C THR A 77 3.95 0.24 -9.30
N PRO A 78 3.43 -0.07 -10.50
CA PRO A 78 2.98 -1.41 -10.84
C PRO A 78 4.06 -2.45 -10.55
N ILE A 79 3.65 -3.57 -9.96
CA ILE A 79 4.53 -4.68 -9.61
C ILE A 79 4.18 -5.85 -10.54
N ASP A 80 5.15 -6.30 -11.32
CA ASP A 80 4.95 -7.46 -12.19
C ASP A 80 4.68 -8.73 -11.37
N ASP A 81 4.00 -9.70 -11.97
CA ASP A 81 3.82 -11.02 -11.38
C ASP A 81 5.18 -11.65 -11.02
N GLN A 82 5.22 -12.29 -9.85
CA GLN A 82 6.43 -12.85 -9.26
C GLN A 82 6.41 -14.37 -9.29
N THR A 83 7.60 -14.97 -9.36
CA THR A 83 7.76 -16.42 -9.28
C THR A 83 8.80 -16.79 -8.24
N GLY A 84 8.63 -17.95 -7.63
CA GLY A 84 9.57 -18.51 -6.66
C GLY A 84 9.61 -20.03 -6.72
N VAL A 85 10.60 -20.60 -6.05
CA VAL A 85 10.77 -22.04 -5.90
C VAL A 85 10.83 -22.35 -4.42
N VAL A 86 10.09 -23.36 -3.95
CA VAL A 86 10.11 -23.80 -2.55
C VAL A 86 11.56 -24.02 -2.09
N GLY A 87 11.92 -23.40 -0.97
CA GLY A 87 13.25 -23.53 -0.36
C GLY A 87 14.37 -22.72 -1.02
N LYS A 88 14.08 -21.90 -2.05
CA LYS A 88 15.05 -20.96 -2.63
C LYS A 88 14.68 -19.52 -2.28
N GLU A 89 15.69 -18.72 -1.95
CA GLU A 89 15.51 -17.29 -1.71
C GLU A 89 15.02 -16.61 -2.99
N ILE A 90 14.04 -15.72 -2.85
CA ILE A 90 13.50 -14.96 -3.98
C ILE A 90 14.45 -13.80 -4.33
N THR A 91 14.39 -13.33 -5.56
CA THR A 91 14.98 -12.02 -5.86
C THR A 91 14.15 -10.95 -5.12
N PRO A 92 14.78 -10.05 -4.33
CA PRO A 92 14.05 -9.01 -3.62
C PRO A 92 13.18 -8.17 -4.55
N VAL A 93 11.92 -7.94 -4.16
CA VAL A 93 10.96 -7.14 -4.93
C VAL A 93 10.79 -5.81 -4.24
N THR A 94 11.14 -4.71 -4.92
CA THR A 94 11.00 -3.36 -4.37
C THR A 94 9.56 -2.88 -4.51
N VAL A 95 9.00 -2.34 -3.43
CA VAL A 95 7.69 -1.68 -3.41
C VAL A 95 7.91 -0.17 -3.41
N THR A 96 7.62 0.48 -4.54
CA THR A 96 7.79 1.93 -4.70
C THR A 96 6.44 2.63 -4.63
N VAL A 97 6.30 3.56 -3.70
CA VAL A 97 5.10 4.38 -3.50
C VAL A 97 5.47 5.86 -3.54
N GLU A 98 4.74 6.62 -4.34
CA GLU A 98 4.78 8.09 -4.40
C GLU A 98 3.72 8.67 -3.46
N LYS A 99 4.06 9.77 -2.77
CA LYS A 99 3.23 10.51 -1.80
C LYS A 99 2.62 9.61 -0.71
N ILE A 100 3.41 9.31 0.32
CA ILE A 100 2.89 8.65 1.52
C ILE A 100 2.56 9.75 2.53
N PRO A 101 1.36 9.77 3.14
CA PRO A 101 1.03 10.73 4.19
C PRO A 101 2.07 10.72 5.32
N THR A 102 2.21 11.84 6.02
CA THR A 102 2.93 11.95 7.28
C THR A 102 2.41 10.89 8.25
N ASP A 103 3.34 10.13 8.84
CA ASP A 103 3.05 8.97 9.69
C ASP A 103 2.20 7.86 9.05
N GLY A 104 2.02 7.89 7.73
CA GLY A 104 1.42 6.84 6.94
C GLY A 104 2.32 5.61 6.79
N SER A 105 1.76 4.53 6.25
CA SER A 105 2.48 3.28 6.06
C SER A 105 2.04 2.51 4.82
N VAL A 106 2.82 1.48 4.46
CA VAL A 106 2.47 0.54 3.38
C VAL A 106 2.20 -0.83 4.00
N LYS A 107 1.05 -1.41 3.66
CA LYS A 107 0.67 -2.76 4.08
C LYS A 107 0.73 -3.70 2.88
N VAL A 108 1.36 -4.86 3.05
CA VAL A 108 1.43 -5.93 2.04
C VAL A 108 0.81 -7.20 2.61
N GLU A 109 -0.18 -7.74 1.92
CA GLU A 109 -0.95 -8.91 2.34
C GLU A 109 -0.99 -9.98 1.25
N GLY A 110 -1.20 -11.24 1.64
CA GLY A 110 -1.31 -12.35 0.70
C GLY A 110 0.02 -12.86 0.16
N LEU A 111 1.14 -12.57 0.85
CA LEU A 111 2.45 -13.14 0.52
C LEU A 111 2.47 -14.67 0.79
N PRO A 112 3.21 -15.46 -0.01
CA PRO A 112 3.43 -16.88 0.29
C PRO A 112 4.13 -17.10 1.63
N ASP A 113 3.91 -18.27 2.24
CA ASP A 113 4.59 -18.66 3.48
C ASP A 113 6.12 -18.56 3.33
N GLY A 114 6.79 -17.93 4.30
CA GLY A 114 8.24 -17.72 4.29
C GLY A 114 8.72 -16.47 3.53
N VAL A 115 7.78 -15.68 2.97
CA VAL A 115 8.04 -14.39 2.32
C VAL A 115 7.42 -13.26 3.16
N SER A 116 8.12 -12.14 3.30
CA SER A 116 7.68 -10.99 4.09
C SER A 116 8.04 -9.66 3.43
N TYR A 117 7.23 -8.63 3.72
CA TYR A 117 7.57 -7.24 3.40
C TYR A 117 8.27 -6.59 4.59
N ASP A 118 9.40 -5.95 4.33
CA ASP A 118 10.10 -5.10 5.29
C ASP A 118 9.86 -3.61 4.95
N PRO A 119 9.13 -2.86 5.81
CA PRO A 119 8.83 -1.45 5.57
C PRO A 119 10.07 -0.55 5.63
N ALA A 120 11.15 -0.95 6.32
CA ALA A 120 12.36 -0.14 6.42
C ALA A 120 13.16 -0.15 5.11
N THR A 121 13.29 -1.33 4.49
CA THR A 121 13.98 -1.51 3.20
C THR A 121 13.03 -1.32 2.01
N LYS A 122 11.71 -1.31 2.25
CA LYS A 122 10.64 -1.29 1.24
C LYS A 122 10.73 -2.47 0.26
N GLN A 123 11.19 -3.62 0.76
CA GLN A 123 11.40 -4.81 -0.05
C GLN A 123 10.58 -5.98 0.46
N ILE A 124 10.08 -6.78 -0.48
CA ILE A 124 9.57 -8.12 -0.23
C ILE A 124 10.74 -9.09 -0.42
N THR A 125 11.05 -9.85 0.63
CA THR A 125 12.18 -10.79 0.68
C THR A 125 11.76 -12.10 1.34
N GLY A 126 12.60 -13.12 1.26
CA GLY A 126 12.41 -14.37 1.99
C GLY A 126 12.59 -15.62 1.13
N THR A 127 12.19 -16.76 1.70
CA THR A 127 12.31 -18.08 1.09
C THR A 127 10.97 -18.79 1.19
N PRO A 128 10.21 -18.93 0.08
CA PRO A 128 8.93 -19.60 0.08
C PRO A 128 9.03 -21.04 0.59
N THR A 129 8.08 -21.47 1.42
CA THR A 129 8.07 -22.82 2.01
C THR A 129 6.97 -23.72 1.46
N THR A 130 5.94 -23.15 0.83
CA THR A 130 4.76 -23.86 0.34
C THR A 130 4.52 -23.55 -1.13
N GLU A 131 4.24 -24.56 -1.96
CA GLU A 131 3.86 -24.37 -3.36
C GLU A 131 2.44 -23.79 -3.48
N GLY A 132 2.18 -23.02 -4.53
CA GLY A 132 0.86 -22.46 -4.77
C GLY A 132 0.88 -21.10 -5.47
N VAL A 133 -0.32 -20.58 -5.73
CA VAL A 133 -0.52 -19.27 -6.32
C VAL A 133 -1.19 -18.36 -5.30
N SER A 134 -0.55 -17.23 -4.99
CA SER A 134 -1.07 -16.25 -4.05
C SER A 134 -1.39 -14.95 -4.77
N LYS A 135 -2.51 -14.32 -4.42
CA LYS A 135 -2.81 -12.95 -4.84
C LYS A 135 -2.31 -12.00 -3.76
N VAL A 136 -1.25 -11.24 -4.08
CA VAL A 136 -0.66 -10.25 -3.18
C VAL A 136 -1.36 -8.92 -3.38
N THR A 137 -1.64 -8.22 -2.28
CA THR A 137 -2.24 -6.88 -2.29
C THR A 137 -1.36 -5.92 -1.49
N VAL A 138 -0.97 -4.81 -2.12
CA VAL A 138 -0.26 -3.68 -1.51
C VAL A 138 -1.26 -2.55 -1.31
N THR A 139 -1.30 -1.96 -0.12
CA THR A 139 -2.22 -0.86 0.24
C THR A 139 -1.45 0.26 0.92
N VAL A 140 -1.73 1.52 0.55
CA VAL A 140 -1.24 2.70 1.28
C VAL A 140 -2.21 3.02 2.41
N LEU A 141 -1.69 3.22 3.63
CA LEU A 141 -2.46 3.56 4.82
C LEU A 141 -2.07 4.93 5.36
N GLY A 142 -3.03 5.70 5.85
CA GLY A 142 -2.79 6.91 6.63
C GLY A 142 -2.39 6.61 8.07
N LYS A 143 -2.14 7.68 8.84
CA LYS A 143 -1.71 7.58 10.26
C LYS A 143 -2.70 6.85 11.17
N ASP A 144 -3.98 6.86 10.82
CA ASP A 144 -5.05 6.19 11.54
C ASP A 144 -5.19 4.70 11.17
N GLY A 145 -4.36 4.22 10.22
CA GLY A 145 -4.39 2.86 9.71
C GLY A 145 -5.48 2.60 8.66
N ASN A 146 -6.23 3.61 8.25
CA ASN A 146 -7.24 3.49 7.19
C ASN A 146 -6.59 3.60 5.80
N PRO A 147 -7.18 2.99 4.75
CA PRO A 147 -6.66 3.12 3.39
C PRO A 147 -6.76 4.56 2.89
N VAL A 148 -5.65 5.05 2.35
CA VAL A 148 -5.61 6.32 1.61
C VAL A 148 -6.44 6.17 0.33
N LYS A 149 -7.22 7.18 0.01
CA LYS A 149 -8.05 7.26 -1.20
C LYS A 149 -7.42 8.21 -2.20
N GLY A 150 -7.32 7.77 -3.45
CA GLY A 150 -6.90 8.62 -4.55
C GLY A 150 -7.98 9.61 -4.99
N ALA A 151 -7.69 10.39 -6.03
CA ALA A 151 -8.62 11.34 -6.65
C ALA A 151 -9.92 10.69 -7.18
N ASP A 152 -9.93 9.38 -7.42
CA ASP A 152 -11.12 8.61 -7.81
C ASP A 152 -11.99 8.21 -6.60
N GLY A 153 -11.60 8.60 -5.39
CA GLY A 153 -12.26 8.28 -4.13
C GLY A 153 -12.08 6.82 -3.69
N LYS A 154 -11.21 6.04 -4.36
CA LYS A 154 -10.99 4.62 -4.05
C LYS A 154 -9.67 4.42 -3.32
N PRO A 155 -9.58 3.35 -2.49
CA PRO A 155 -8.32 2.97 -1.87
C PRO A 155 -7.19 2.82 -2.88
N VAL A 156 -6.03 3.39 -2.55
CA VAL A 156 -4.81 3.24 -3.34
C VAL A 156 -4.22 1.85 -3.07
N THR A 157 -4.51 0.91 -3.98
CA THR A 157 -4.07 -0.48 -3.90
C THR A 157 -3.45 -0.96 -5.20
N GLU A 158 -2.47 -1.85 -5.10
CA GLU A 158 -1.88 -2.58 -6.22
C GLU A 158 -1.93 -4.08 -5.94
N THR A 159 -2.21 -4.89 -6.96
CA THR A 159 -2.26 -6.35 -6.80
C THR A 159 -1.47 -7.06 -7.88
N PHE A 160 -0.72 -8.08 -7.48
CA PHE A 160 0.03 -8.95 -8.39
C PHE A 160 -0.08 -10.40 -7.94
N THR A 161 0.26 -11.32 -8.83
CA THR A 161 0.27 -12.76 -8.56
C THR A 161 1.66 -13.21 -8.15
N PHE A 162 1.75 -14.01 -7.10
CA PHE A 162 2.99 -14.72 -6.73
C PHE A 162 2.79 -16.22 -6.92
N THR A 163 3.54 -16.80 -7.86
CA THR A 163 3.51 -18.25 -8.12
C THR A 163 4.74 -18.94 -7.54
N VAL A 164 4.53 -19.83 -6.57
CA VAL A 164 5.57 -20.68 -5.99
C VAL A 164 5.47 -22.08 -6.57
N THR A 165 6.56 -22.52 -7.20
CA THR A 165 6.69 -23.87 -7.76
C THR A 165 7.49 -24.78 -6.84
N LYS A 166 7.28 -26.08 -6.93
CA LYS A 166 8.09 -27.06 -6.21
C LYS A 166 9.55 -27.00 -6.65
N ALA A 167 10.48 -27.22 -5.73
CA ALA A 167 11.86 -27.47 -6.11
C ALA A 167 11.94 -28.73 -7.00
N PRO A 168 12.73 -28.69 -8.10
CA PRO A 168 12.97 -29.88 -8.88
C PRO A 168 13.59 -30.95 -7.98
N THR A 169 13.10 -32.17 -8.11
CA THR A 169 13.70 -33.32 -7.46
C THR A 169 15.05 -33.62 -8.10
N GLN A 170 15.97 -34.21 -7.34
CA GLN A 170 17.27 -34.63 -7.88
C GLN A 170 17.11 -35.63 -9.05
N ALA A 171 16.00 -36.36 -9.10
CA ALA A 171 15.65 -37.27 -10.21
C ALA A 171 15.26 -36.53 -11.50
N GLU A 172 14.64 -35.35 -11.41
CA GLU A 172 14.31 -34.51 -12.58
C GLU A 172 15.55 -33.80 -13.13
N GLU A 173 16.51 -33.47 -12.27
CA GLU A 173 17.77 -32.81 -12.65
C GLU A 173 18.81 -33.79 -13.23
N ASN A 174 18.74 -35.07 -12.84
CA ASN A 174 19.64 -36.13 -13.29
C ASN A 174 18.90 -37.15 -14.17
N THR A 175 18.55 -36.77 -15.40
CA THR A 175 18.16 -37.75 -16.42
C THR A 175 19.43 -38.45 -16.92
N PRO A 176 19.68 -39.74 -16.61
CA PRO A 176 20.86 -40.43 -17.14
C PRO A 176 20.72 -40.57 -18.66
N THR A 177 21.77 -40.25 -19.41
CA THR A 177 21.84 -40.54 -20.84
C THR A 177 22.39 -41.95 -21.02
N PRO A 178 21.56 -42.98 -21.27
CA PRO A 178 22.08 -44.32 -21.51
C PRO A 178 22.90 -44.33 -22.80
N LYS A 179 24.08 -44.94 -22.76
CA LYS A 179 24.82 -45.26 -23.99
C LYS A 179 24.23 -46.54 -24.57
N GLU A 180 23.70 -46.45 -25.80
CA GLU A 180 23.30 -47.64 -26.53
C GLU A 180 24.51 -48.55 -26.77
N GLN A 181 24.36 -49.83 -26.46
CA GLN A 181 25.33 -50.85 -26.83
C GLN A 181 24.75 -51.76 -27.90
N THR A 182 25.53 -51.96 -28.97
CA THR A 182 25.33 -53.03 -29.93
C THR A 182 26.25 -54.20 -29.57
N VAL A 183 25.68 -55.39 -29.43
CA VAL A 183 26.41 -56.65 -29.17
C VAL A 183 26.02 -57.71 -30.19
N ASN A 184 26.92 -58.65 -30.47
CA ASN A 184 26.62 -59.75 -31.39
C ASN A 184 25.74 -60.81 -30.72
N VAL A 185 25.05 -61.61 -31.54
CA VAL A 185 24.20 -62.72 -31.06
C VAL A 185 25.05 -63.72 -30.25
N GLY A 186 24.73 -63.84 -28.95
CA GLY A 186 25.45 -64.70 -28.01
C GLY A 186 26.37 -63.98 -27.03
N GLU A 187 26.60 -62.67 -27.20
CA GLU A 187 27.36 -61.85 -26.24
C GLU A 187 26.45 -61.17 -25.22
N THR A 188 26.91 -61.08 -23.97
CA THR A 188 26.24 -60.28 -22.93
C THR A 188 26.69 -58.82 -23.00
N PRO A 189 25.76 -57.83 -22.93
CA PRO A 189 26.09 -56.42 -22.78
C PRO A 189 27.05 -56.16 -21.62
N ASP A 190 27.92 -55.15 -21.77
CA ASP A 190 28.93 -54.81 -20.75
C ASP A 190 28.37 -53.70 -19.85
N PRO A 191 28.03 -53.99 -18.59
CA PRO A 191 27.44 -53.00 -17.69
C PRO A 191 28.37 -51.79 -17.45
N LYS A 192 29.69 -51.91 -17.69
CA LYS A 192 30.63 -50.78 -17.60
C LYS A 192 30.51 -49.78 -18.74
N LYS A 193 29.82 -50.14 -19.84
CA LYS A 193 29.63 -49.27 -21.02
C LYS A 193 28.25 -48.62 -21.06
N SER A 194 27.37 -48.90 -20.09
CA SER A 194 25.98 -48.41 -20.06
C SER A 194 25.80 -47.00 -19.45
N ILE A 195 26.85 -46.42 -18.85
CA ILE A 195 26.89 -45.07 -18.25
C ILE A 195 27.94 -44.18 -18.93
#